data_AF-A0A948Z9I9-F1
#
_entry.id   AF-A0A948Z9I9-F1
#
_cell.length_a   1.000
_cell.length_b   1.000
_cell.length_c   1.000
_cell.angle_alpha   90.00
_cell.angle_beta   90.00
_cell.angle_gamma   90.00
#
_symmetry.space_group_name_H-M   'P 1'
#
loop_
_entity.id
_entity.type
_entity.pdbx_description
1 polymer ?
#
loop_
_entity_poly.entity_id
_entity_poly.type
_entity_poly.pdbx_seq_one_letter_code
_entity_poly.pdbx_strand_id
1 'polypeptide(L)'
;MKRVFLYVLICMFLFSFHFVSMAEDPLVEADALFEKGDITSILESIPLYIKAVEADPDSYEANWKCARAYREYADYNLEHELEGWKDICKEYGKKGMGYAEKAKELEPDKVEGHYYYGLSAATYSDGVSILKALTEGLKGSTQDAFYKA
;
A
#
# COMPACT_ATOMS: atom_id res chain seq x y z
N MET A 1 -46.29 -14.43 29.84
CA MET A 1 -46.23 -13.90 28.46
C MET A 1 -45.17 -12.80 28.28
N LYS A 2 -45.16 -11.72 29.08
CA LYS A 2 -44.17 -10.61 28.93
C LYS A 2 -42.70 -11.03 29.07
N ARG A 3 -42.36 -11.95 29.98
CA ARG A 3 -40.98 -12.43 30.18
C ARG A 3 -40.48 -13.33 29.05
N VAL A 4 -41.34 -14.21 28.54
CA VAL A 4 -41.03 -15.08 27.38
C VAL A 4 -40.79 -14.23 26.13
N PHE A 5 -41.60 -13.20 25.92
CA PHE A 5 -41.42 -12.25 24.82
C PHE A 5 -40.09 -11.48 24.91
N LEU A 6 -39.67 -11.11 26.13
CA LEU A 6 -38.38 -10.45 26.39
C LEU A 6 -37.19 -11.37 26.07
N TYR A 7 -37.26 -12.66 26.45
CA TYR A 7 -36.21 -13.63 26.13
C TYR A 7 -36.11 -13.91 24.63
N VAL A 8 -37.24 -13.99 23.91
CA VAL A 8 -37.25 -14.15 22.44
C VAL A 8 -36.63 -12.93 21.75
N LEU A 9 -36.90 -11.72 22.22
CA LEU A 9 -36.30 -10.49 21.71
C LEU A 9 -34.78 -10.43 21.95
N ILE A 10 -34.31 -10.86 23.12
CA ILE A 10 -32.86 -10.93 23.45
C ILE A 10 -32.17 -11.99 22.59
N CYS A 11 -32.79 -13.16 22.38
CA CYS A 11 -32.25 -14.20 21.51
C CYS A 11 -32.20 -13.76 20.03
N MET A 12 -33.20 -13.01 19.54
CA MET A 12 -33.17 -12.44 18.19
C MET A 12 -32.06 -11.39 18.03
N PHE A 13 -31.82 -10.56 19.04
CA PHE A 13 -30.74 -9.55 19.02
C PHE A 13 -29.34 -10.19 19.02
N LEU A 14 -29.16 -11.31 19.71
CA LEU A 14 -27.88 -12.06 19.74
C LEU A 14 -27.59 -12.80 18.42
N PHE A 15 -28.62 -13.18 17.66
CA PHE A 15 -28.48 -13.83 16.35
C PHE A 15 -28.19 -12.86 15.20
N SER A 16 -28.53 -11.58 15.34
CA SER A 16 -28.25 -10.56 14.32
C SER A 16 -26.78 -10.14 14.22
N PHE A 17 -25.90 -10.60 15.11
CA PHE A 17 -24.52 -10.10 15.21
C PHE A 17 -23.43 -11.05 14.68
N HIS A 18 -23.77 -12.16 14.03
CA HIS A 18 -22.78 -13.17 13.61
C HIS A 18 -22.84 -13.56 12.14
N PHE A 19 -23.20 -12.63 11.25
CA PHE A 19 -22.75 -12.73 9.86
C PHE A 19 -21.37 -12.06 9.76
N VAL A 20 -20.35 -12.76 10.29
CA VAL A 20 -18.97 -12.45 9.94
C VAL A 20 -18.85 -12.80 8.46
N SER A 21 -18.76 -11.79 7.61
CA SER A 21 -18.50 -11.96 6.19
C SER A 21 -17.23 -12.80 6.03
N MET A 22 -17.32 -13.96 5.39
CA MET A 22 -16.15 -14.71 4.92
C MET A 22 -15.56 -14.03 3.68
N ALA A 23 -15.31 -12.73 3.77
CA ALA A 23 -14.48 -12.06 2.78
C ALA A 23 -13.04 -12.52 3.04
N GLU A 24 -12.37 -13.01 2.00
CA GLU A 24 -10.95 -13.33 2.06
C GLU A 24 -10.17 -12.04 2.41
N ASP A 25 -9.11 -12.18 3.22
CA ASP A 25 -8.31 -11.04 3.66
C ASP A 25 -7.70 -10.34 2.42
N PRO A 26 -8.02 -9.05 2.17
CA PRO A 26 -7.53 -8.33 1.01
C PRO A 26 -6.01 -8.34 0.89
N LEU A 27 -5.28 -8.44 2.02
CA LEU A 27 -3.82 -8.52 2.01
C LEU A 27 -3.34 -9.85 1.41
N VAL A 28 -3.98 -10.96 1.79
CA VAL A 28 -3.64 -12.30 1.29
C VAL A 28 -3.95 -12.41 -0.20
N GLU A 29 -5.09 -11.88 -0.64
CA GLU A 29 -5.47 -11.85 -2.06
C GLU A 29 -4.48 -10.97 -2.87
N ALA A 30 -4.07 -9.83 -2.32
CA ALA A 30 -3.07 -8.96 -2.93
C ALA A 30 -1.70 -9.65 -3.06
N ASP A 31 -1.24 -10.33 -2.00
CA ASP A 31 0.01 -11.10 -2.01
C ASP A 31 -0.03 -12.20 -3.07
N ALA A 32 -1.12 -12.97 -3.15
CA ALA A 32 -1.27 -14.03 -4.12
C ALA A 32 -1.25 -13.52 -5.58
N LEU A 33 -1.82 -12.34 -5.86
CA LEU A 33 -1.69 -11.70 -7.17
C LEU A 33 -0.26 -11.22 -7.42
N PHE A 34 0.34 -10.52 -6.46
CA PHE A 34 1.68 -9.99 -6.59
C PHE A 34 2.73 -11.10 -6.83
N GLU A 35 2.61 -12.23 -6.14
CA GLU A 35 3.50 -13.39 -6.26
C GLU A 35 3.49 -14.07 -7.64
N LYS A 36 2.45 -13.86 -8.46
CA LYS A 36 2.47 -14.30 -9.86
C LYS A 36 3.60 -13.63 -10.66
N GLY A 37 3.99 -12.43 -10.26
CA GLY A 37 5.16 -11.71 -10.77
C GLY A 37 5.02 -11.12 -12.18
N ASP A 38 3.92 -11.37 -12.88
CA ASP A 38 3.63 -10.66 -14.12
C ASP A 38 3.07 -9.26 -13.86
N ILE A 39 3.33 -8.33 -14.78
CA ILE A 39 2.99 -6.92 -14.59
C ILE A 39 1.47 -6.68 -14.44
N THR A 40 0.64 -7.49 -15.10
CA THR A 40 -0.81 -7.38 -15.00
C THR A 40 -1.27 -7.75 -13.60
N SER A 41 -0.78 -8.86 -13.06
CA SER A 41 -1.10 -9.27 -11.69
C SER A 41 -0.56 -8.29 -10.64
N ILE A 42 0.62 -7.69 -10.85
CA ILE A 42 1.14 -6.63 -9.96
C ILE A 42 0.19 -5.43 -9.97
N LEU A 43 -0.26 -4.96 -11.14
CA LEU A 43 -1.22 -3.86 -11.24
C LEU A 43 -2.54 -4.19 -10.54
N GLU A 44 -3.05 -5.41 -10.71
CA GLU A 44 -4.28 -5.88 -10.10
C GLU A 44 -4.17 -6.04 -8.57
N SER A 45 -2.96 -6.28 -8.04
CA SER A 45 -2.74 -6.35 -6.58
C SER A 45 -2.88 -4.99 -5.87
N ILE A 46 -2.58 -3.88 -6.56
CA ILE A 46 -2.59 -2.54 -5.98
C ILE A 46 -3.94 -2.20 -5.30
N PRO A 47 -5.10 -2.31 -5.97
CA PRO A 47 -6.38 -2.01 -5.33
C PRO A 47 -6.70 -2.91 -4.13
N LEU A 48 -6.16 -4.13 -4.06
CA LEU A 48 -6.33 -5.01 -2.91
C LEU A 48 -5.43 -4.61 -1.74
N TYR A 49 -4.18 -4.23 -2.00
CA TYR A 49 -3.33 -3.63 -0.96
C TYR A 49 -3.94 -2.33 -0.43
N ILE A 50 -4.56 -1.49 -1.28
CA ILE A 50 -5.28 -0.30 -0.82
C ILE A 50 -6.42 -0.68 0.10
N LYS A 51 -7.25 -1.67 -0.26
CA LYS A 51 -8.33 -2.17 0.62
C LYS A 51 -7.79 -2.71 1.94
N ALA A 52 -6.63 -3.38 1.94
CA ALA A 52 -5.99 -3.84 3.17
C ALA A 52 -5.58 -2.66 4.07
N VAL A 53 -4.99 -1.60 3.49
CA VAL A 53 -4.67 -0.37 4.23
C VAL A 53 -5.94 0.36 4.69
N GLU A 54 -7.03 0.36 3.93
CA GLU A 54 -8.30 0.97 4.36
C GLU A 54 -8.94 0.19 5.52
N ALA A 55 -8.79 -1.13 5.54
CA ALA A 55 -9.29 -1.98 6.62
C ALA A 55 -8.45 -1.87 7.90
N ASP A 56 -7.13 -1.73 7.76
CA ASP A 56 -6.19 -1.48 8.86
C ASP A 56 -5.09 -0.48 8.46
N PRO A 57 -5.33 0.84 8.65
CA PRO A 57 -4.37 1.88 8.26
C PRO A 57 -3.03 1.83 9.02
N ASP A 58 -3.00 1.16 10.18
CA ASP A 58 -1.82 1.01 11.01
C ASP A 58 -1.11 -0.34 10.78
N SER A 59 -1.55 -1.13 9.80
CA SER A 59 -0.83 -2.31 9.33
C SER A 59 0.46 -1.90 8.62
N TYR A 60 1.59 -2.14 9.30
CA TYR A 60 2.91 -1.98 8.71
C TYR A 60 3.03 -2.73 7.38
N GLU A 61 2.57 -3.99 7.38
CA GLU A 61 2.71 -4.90 6.25
C GLU A 61 1.89 -4.47 5.03
N ALA A 62 0.65 -4.04 5.24
CA ALA A 62 -0.18 -3.53 4.15
C ALA A 62 0.43 -2.27 3.53
N ASN A 63 0.96 -1.35 4.36
CA ASN A 63 1.55 -0.10 3.90
C ASN A 63 2.82 -0.33 3.05
N TRP A 64 3.82 -1.09 3.55
CA TRP A 64 5.05 -1.26 2.77
C TRP A 64 4.83 -2.12 1.51
N LYS A 65 3.93 -3.11 1.56
CA LYS A 65 3.61 -3.92 0.37
C LYS A 65 2.83 -3.12 -0.67
N CYS A 66 1.94 -2.22 -0.25
CA CYS A 66 1.28 -1.28 -1.17
C CYS A 66 2.32 -0.39 -1.87
N ALA A 67 3.27 0.16 -1.10
CA ALA A 67 4.37 0.95 -1.65
C ALA A 67 5.21 0.16 -2.67
N ARG A 68 5.56 -1.09 -2.34
CA ARG A 68 6.24 -2.01 -3.25
C ARG A 68 5.47 -2.19 -4.56
N ALA A 69 4.18 -2.53 -4.50
CA ALA A 69 3.38 -2.75 -5.70
C ALA A 69 3.34 -1.52 -6.63
N TYR A 70 3.19 -0.31 -6.04
CA TYR A 70 3.31 0.94 -6.78
C TYR A 70 4.68 1.12 -7.45
N ARG A 71 5.77 0.83 -6.70
CA ARG A 71 7.14 0.93 -7.20
C ARG A 71 7.40 -0.03 -8.36
N GLU A 72 7.09 -1.31 -8.20
CA GLU A 72 7.37 -2.34 -9.21
C GLU A 72 6.61 -2.05 -10.52
N TYR A 73 5.34 -1.65 -10.44
CA TYR A 73 4.57 -1.31 -11.63
C TYR A 73 5.19 -0.12 -12.38
N ALA A 74 5.58 0.93 -11.65
CA ALA A 74 6.20 2.09 -12.25
C ALA A 74 7.59 1.78 -12.84
N ASP A 75 8.38 0.96 -12.14
CA ASP A 75 9.71 0.54 -12.61
C ASP A 75 9.62 -0.20 -13.93
N TYR A 76 8.71 -1.17 -14.01
CA TYR A 76 8.51 -1.94 -15.23
C TYR A 76 8.17 -1.03 -16.43
N ASN A 77 7.29 -0.04 -16.22
CA ASN A 77 6.92 0.92 -17.28
C ASN A 77 8.13 1.76 -17.74
N LEU A 78 9.01 2.17 -16.81
CA LEU A 78 10.25 2.88 -17.11
C LEU A 78 11.24 1.98 -17.85
N GLU A 79 11.55 0.79 -17.32
CA GLU A 79 12.55 -0.14 -17.88
C GLU A 79 12.21 -0.57 -19.30
N HIS A 80 10.93 -0.67 -19.62
CA HIS A 80 10.44 -1.01 -20.96
C HIS A 80 10.08 0.21 -21.81
N GLU A 81 10.32 1.42 -21.30
CA GLU A 81 10.01 2.70 -21.95
C GLU A 81 8.59 2.78 -22.53
N LEU A 82 7.61 2.22 -21.80
CA LEU A 82 6.23 2.18 -22.26
C LEU A 82 5.66 3.59 -22.42
N GLU A 83 4.71 3.74 -23.34
CA GLU A 83 4.05 5.03 -23.55
C GLU A 83 3.45 5.56 -22.24
N GLY A 84 3.77 6.80 -21.89
CA GLY A 84 3.29 7.44 -20.65
C GLY A 84 4.07 7.07 -19.38
N TRP A 85 5.20 6.33 -19.47
CA TRP A 85 5.96 5.91 -18.29
C TRP A 85 6.34 7.05 -17.33
N LYS A 86 6.58 8.27 -17.84
CA LYS A 86 6.91 9.44 -17.01
C LYS A 86 5.77 9.84 -16.09
N ASP A 87 4.55 9.87 -16.61
CA ASP A 87 3.37 10.22 -15.81
C ASP A 87 3.04 9.11 -14.81
N ILE A 88 3.23 7.85 -15.21
CA ILE A 88 3.13 6.69 -14.31
C ILE A 88 4.15 6.81 -13.17
N CYS A 89 5.43 7.03 -13.48
CA CYS A 89 6.50 7.19 -12.49
C CYS A 89 6.22 8.33 -11.52
N LYS A 90 5.74 9.47 -12.02
CA LYS A 90 5.32 10.61 -11.21
C LYS A 90 4.17 10.25 -10.27
N GLU A 91 3.10 9.64 -10.78
CA GLU A 91 1.92 9.35 -9.95
C GLU A 91 2.20 8.22 -8.96
N TYR A 92 2.73 7.09 -9.45
CA TYR A 92 2.93 5.87 -8.69
C TYR A 92 4.10 6.01 -7.73
N GLY A 93 5.17 6.73 -8.12
CA GLY A 93 6.25 7.11 -7.20
C GLY A 93 5.73 7.94 -6.03
N LYS A 94 4.87 8.93 -6.28
CA LYS A 94 4.30 9.76 -5.20
C LYS A 94 3.39 8.95 -4.27
N LYS A 95 2.55 8.07 -4.82
CA LYS A 95 1.69 7.16 -4.03
C LYS A 95 2.53 6.19 -3.20
N GLY A 96 3.54 5.56 -3.80
CA GLY A 96 4.45 4.65 -3.12
C GLY A 96 5.20 5.32 -1.96
N MET A 97 5.68 6.56 -2.15
CA MET A 97 6.29 7.35 -1.08
C MET A 97 5.34 7.53 0.11
N GLY A 98 4.05 7.84 -0.13
CA GLY A 98 3.08 8.05 0.95
C GLY A 98 2.85 6.80 1.80
N TYR A 99 2.64 5.64 1.16
CA TYR A 99 2.48 4.38 1.89
C TYR A 99 3.77 3.94 2.60
N ALA A 100 4.93 4.11 1.97
CA ALA A 100 6.21 3.79 2.59
C ALA A 100 6.54 4.73 3.76
N GLU A 101 6.16 6.00 3.68
CA GLU A 101 6.29 6.96 4.78
C GLU A 101 5.46 6.52 5.99
N LYS A 102 4.20 6.13 5.78
CA LYS A 102 3.37 5.56 6.85
C LYS A 102 3.99 4.28 7.44
N ALA A 103 4.57 3.40 6.63
CA ALA A 103 5.28 2.21 7.13
C ALA A 103 6.50 2.58 7.99
N LYS A 104 7.28 3.60 7.61
CA LYS A 104 8.40 4.13 8.41
C LYS A 104 7.94 4.73 9.74
N GLU A 105 6.78 5.39 9.76
CA GLU A 105 6.22 5.96 10.99
C GLU A 105 5.75 4.87 11.97
N LEU A 106 5.14 3.80 11.44
CA LEU A 106 4.64 2.68 12.24
C LEU A 106 5.77 1.84 12.85
N GLU A 107 6.77 1.50 12.04
CA GLU A 107 7.88 0.62 12.43
C GLU A 107 9.22 1.21 11.94
N PRO A 108 9.74 2.25 12.62
CA PRO A 108 10.92 3.01 12.16
C PRO A 108 12.23 2.21 12.15
N ASP A 109 12.28 1.06 12.82
CA ASP A 109 13.45 0.20 12.88
C ASP A 109 13.42 -0.92 11.82
N LYS A 110 12.32 -1.09 11.08
CA LYS A 110 12.20 -2.09 10.02
C LYS A 110 12.60 -1.51 8.66
N VAL A 111 13.28 -2.32 7.86
CA VAL A 111 13.96 -1.87 6.63
C VAL A 111 12.99 -1.52 5.51
N GLU A 112 11.86 -2.21 5.39
CA GLU A 112 11.01 -2.20 4.20
C GLU A 112 10.40 -0.82 3.95
N GLY A 113 9.97 -0.13 5.01
CA GLY A 113 9.46 1.24 4.91
C GLY A 113 10.52 2.22 4.37
N HIS A 114 11.75 2.16 4.90
CA HIS A 114 12.85 3.02 4.42
C HIS A 114 13.25 2.68 2.99
N TYR A 115 13.37 1.40 2.70
CA TYR A 115 13.77 0.88 1.40
C TYR A 115 12.79 1.30 0.31
N TYR A 116 11.50 1.00 0.48
CA TYR A 116 10.49 1.36 -0.52
C TYR A 116 10.23 2.86 -0.59
N TYR A 117 10.44 3.62 0.49
CA TYR A 117 10.42 5.09 0.41
C TYR A 117 11.53 5.60 -0.52
N GLY A 118 12.77 5.12 -0.34
CA GLY A 118 13.90 5.50 -1.18
C GLY A 118 13.70 5.14 -2.65
N LEU A 119 13.22 3.93 -2.92
CA LEU A 119 12.90 3.48 -4.28
C LEU A 119 11.77 4.31 -4.91
N SER A 120 10.66 4.51 -4.22
CA SER A 120 9.56 5.32 -4.74
C SER A 120 9.93 6.79 -4.94
N ALA A 121 10.82 7.33 -4.11
CA ALA A 121 11.38 8.67 -4.29
C ALA A 121 12.26 8.78 -5.55
N ALA A 122 13.07 7.75 -5.84
CA ALA A 122 13.80 7.65 -7.10
C ALA A 122 12.83 7.60 -8.30
N THR A 123 11.84 6.70 -8.26
CA THR A 123 10.79 6.61 -9.29
C THR A 123 10.06 7.91 -9.53
N TYR A 124 9.69 8.64 -8.47
CA TYR A 124 9.06 9.94 -8.59
C TYR A 124 9.98 10.91 -9.35
N SER A 125 11.28 10.89 -9.05
CA SER A 125 12.29 11.71 -9.71
C SER A 125 12.51 11.35 -11.18
N ASP A 126 12.31 10.08 -11.55
CA ASP A 126 12.32 9.65 -12.96
C ASP A 126 11.13 10.24 -13.72
N GLY A 127 9.96 10.34 -13.07
CA GLY A 127 8.75 10.95 -13.64
C GLY A 127 8.75 12.48 -13.65
N VAL A 128 9.35 13.11 -12.64
CA VAL A 128 9.53 14.56 -12.55
C VAL A 128 11.00 14.88 -12.37
N SER A 129 11.65 15.45 -13.40
CA SER A 129 13.07 15.85 -13.40
C SER A 129 13.70 16.09 -12.03
N ILE A 130 14.94 15.63 -11.81
CA ILE A 130 15.72 15.76 -10.57
C ILE A 130 15.64 17.16 -9.95
N LEU A 131 15.61 18.23 -10.74
CA LEU A 131 15.49 19.60 -10.24
C LEU A 131 14.16 19.84 -9.52
N LYS A 132 13.05 19.35 -10.08
CA LYS A 132 11.73 19.44 -9.47
C LYS A 132 11.65 18.58 -8.21
N ALA A 133 12.15 17.35 -8.26
CA ALA A 133 12.22 16.48 -7.08
C ALA A 133 13.00 17.14 -5.92
N LEU A 134 14.15 17.77 -6.23
CA LEU A 134 14.95 18.50 -5.24
C LEU A 134 14.22 19.72 -4.66
N THR A 135 13.48 20.49 -5.47
CA THR A 135 12.67 21.62 -4.97
C THR A 135 11.53 21.18 -4.04
N GLU A 136 11.07 19.94 -4.16
CA GLU A 136 10.05 19.34 -3.28
C GLU A 136 10.66 18.72 -2.00
N GLY A 137 11.98 18.89 -1.76
CA GLY A 137 12.64 18.50 -0.52
C GLY A 137 13.14 17.06 -0.46
N LEU A 138 13.13 16.31 -1.58
CA LEU A 138 13.54 14.89 -1.59
C LEU A 138 14.96 14.64 -1.07
N LYS A 139 15.89 15.60 -1.19
CA LYS A 139 17.29 15.39 -0.77
C LYS A 139 17.40 14.93 0.69
N GLY A 140 16.71 15.60 1.61
CA GLY A 140 16.79 15.29 3.04
C GLY A 140 16.11 13.97 3.36
N SER A 141 14.87 13.81 2.91
CA SER A 141 14.07 12.62 3.24
C SER A 141 14.61 11.33 2.63
N THR A 142 15.21 11.39 1.44
CA THR A 142 15.88 10.24 0.81
C THR A 142 17.17 9.86 1.54
N GLN A 143 17.99 10.84 1.92
CA GLN A 143 19.24 10.59 2.65
C GLN A 143 18.97 9.95 4.03
N ASP A 144 17.97 10.45 4.75
CA ASP A 144 17.59 9.91 6.06
C ASP A 144 17.07 8.47 5.97
N ALA A 145 16.35 8.13 4.88
CA ALA A 145 15.87 6.78 4.64
C ALA A 145 17.04 5.81 4.36
N PHE A 146 17.99 6.20 3.51
CA PHE A 146 19.12 5.33 3.16
C PHE A 146 20.06 5.04 4.34
N TYR A 147 20.26 5.98 5.27
CA TYR A 147 21.14 5.73 6.42
C TYR A 147 20.49 4.88 7.53
N LYS A 148 19.18 4.64 7.45
CA LYS A 148 18.45 3.81 8.40
C LYS A 148 18.09 2.42 7.86
N ALA A 149 18.14 2.23 6.54
CA ALA A 149 18.01 0.93 5.89
C ALA A 149 19.29 0.10 6.04
#